data_AF-A0A7W1XYI9-F1
#
_entry.id   AF-A0A7W1XYI9-F1
#
_cell.length_a   1.000
_cell.length_b   1.000
_cell.length_c   1.000
_cell.angle_alpha   90.00
_cell.angle_beta   90.00
_cell.angle_gamma   90.00
#
_symmetry.space_group_name_H-M   'P 1'
#
loop_
_entity.id
_entity.type
_entity.pdbx_description
1 polymer ?
#
loop_
_entity_poly.entity_id
_entity_poly.type
_entity_poly.pdbx_seq_one_letter_code
_entity_poly.pdbx_strand_id
1 'polypeptide(L)'
;METIDPFAQVPAPLRAAIEARGFEKLTAVQEAVLSAEGEGRNLRISSQTGSGKTLALGLRLASDLIPQDGQFLPPADGPRALLITPTRELAVQVAEELRWLLAQVPGVTVEVVTGGSDPVREKRALKKSPAVLVGTPGRLLDHIRTGNLRCSSIRQVVLDEADQMLDMGFREELEAILENLPQERYSHLVSATFPQAVKKLADGFQKNPLIVEGTRLGEANADIQHIAHLIRPRELERALTNVLLHSEGERVLIFVRRRVDAADLTERLSAKGLAAAPFSGELTQAQRTRTLNAFRHGEQKILIATDVAARGIDIPGIGMVIHADIPTDVENYTHRSGRTGRAGQKGRSILMVPLHLQGRVRRVLSQAGVEPQWQPIPSRAQIEKRHTKLFRRDLHAQLAEPDEVSEKQKSYAKFLLEQPEGRTPEEIIAALLQMAEPAPSNRGYDLEKITEKPGRHSDQRRSHDRRSHDRRNHFEDQGLRKRDLSGNFDVFEINWGFHNGGNASRILSHICRRGKITRAAIGQISVGTGSSIFEVSDTVSMEFEKACGRPDSRDPDLIVQRSKKTLVSRRPRRPKSDRGKGHRSFGGREKAGSGRR
;
A
#
# COMPACT_ATOMS: atom_id res chain seq x y z
N MET A 1 -35.64 -7.70 -30.93
CA MET A 1 -34.65 -7.26 -29.94
C MET A 1 -34.16 -5.91 -30.42
N GLU A 2 -34.61 -4.81 -29.82
CA GLU A 2 -34.02 -3.50 -30.09
C GLU A 2 -32.54 -3.57 -29.69
N THR A 3 -31.65 -3.41 -30.66
CA THR A 3 -30.24 -3.18 -30.39
C THR A 3 -30.13 -1.82 -29.71
N ILE A 4 -30.11 -1.84 -28.38
CA ILE A 4 -29.85 -0.65 -27.57
C ILE A 4 -28.45 -0.17 -27.95
N ASP A 5 -28.37 1.04 -28.50
CA ASP A 5 -27.10 1.68 -28.81
C ASP A 5 -26.29 1.86 -27.51
N PRO A 6 -25.13 1.18 -27.37
CA PRO A 6 -24.34 1.19 -26.13
C PRO A 6 -23.74 2.56 -25.80
N PHE A 7 -23.76 3.51 -26.75
CA PHE A 7 -23.20 4.86 -26.60
C PHE A 7 -24.24 5.96 -26.82
N ALA A 8 -25.53 5.66 -26.75
CA ALA A 8 -26.62 6.62 -27.01
C ALA A 8 -26.52 7.92 -26.18
N GLN A 9 -25.99 7.83 -24.96
CA GLN A 9 -25.86 8.96 -24.02
C GLN A 9 -24.49 9.67 -24.13
N VAL A 10 -23.59 9.22 -25.01
CA VAL A 10 -22.24 9.79 -25.17
C VAL A 10 -22.26 10.90 -26.22
N PRO A 11 -21.74 12.11 -25.91
CA PRO A 11 -21.63 13.18 -26.90
C PRO A 11 -20.84 12.76 -28.14
N ALA A 12 -21.29 13.16 -29.33
CA ALA A 12 -20.74 12.70 -30.61
C ALA A 12 -19.20 12.82 -30.75
N PRO A 13 -18.52 13.90 -30.30
CA PRO A 13 -17.06 13.99 -30.38
C PRO A 13 -16.34 12.92 -29.55
N LEU A 14 -16.91 12.55 -28.39
CA LEU A 14 -16.32 11.57 -27.47
C LEU A 14 -16.65 10.15 -27.91
N ARG A 15 -17.84 9.96 -28.49
CA ARG A 15 -18.25 8.70 -29.10
C ARG A 15 -17.25 8.25 -30.16
N ALA A 16 -16.89 9.14 -31.09
CA ALA A 16 -15.88 8.85 -32.11
C ALA A 16 -14.51 8.47 -31.51
N ALA A 17 -14.09 9.13 -30.42
CA ALA A 17 -12.84 8.83 -29.75
C ALA A 17 -12.86 7.45 -29.05
N ILE A 18 -13.98 7.10 -28.41
CA ILE A 18 -14.18 5.82 -27.71
C ILE A 18 -14.29 4.66 -28.71
N GLU A 19 -15.03 4.83 -29.81
CA GLU A 19 -15.12 3.86 -30.89
C GLU A 19 -13.76 3.62 -31.56
N ALA A 20 -12.98 4.68 -31.82
CA ALA A 20 -11.62 4.57 -32.37
C ALA A 20 -10.63 3.82 -31.46
N ARG A 21 -10.90 3.77 -30.15
CA ARG A 21 -10.13 2.98 -29.18
C ARG A 21 -10.63 1.53 -29.03
N GLY A 22 -11.66 1.13 -29.77
CA GLY A 22 -12.16 -0.23 -29.82
C GLY A 22 -13.05 -0.61 -28.64
N PHE A 23 -13.68 0.36 -27.96
CA PHE A 23 -14.65 0.05 -26.91
C PHE A 23 -15.97 -0.44 -27.52
N GLU A 24 -16.48 -1.57 -27.03
CA GLU A 24 -17.76 -2.15 -27.48
C GLU A 24 -18.95 -1.73 -26.61
N LYS A 25 -18.71 -1.47 -25.31
CA LYS A 25 -19.72 -1.08 -24.34
C LYS A 25 -19.11 -0.25 -23.21
N LEU A 26 -19.96 0.53 -22.54
CA LEU A 26 -19.60 1.24 -21.32
C LEU A 26 -19.52 0.29 -20.11
N THR A 27 -18.69 0.64 -19.12
CA THR A 27 -18.68 -0.03 -17.82
C THR A 27 -19.81 0.51 -16.94
N ALA A 28 -20.22 -0.24 -15.91
CA ALA A 28 -21.28 0.17 -15.00
C ALA A 28 -21.04 1.56 -14.35
N VAL A 29 -19.76 1.90 -14.06
CA VAL A 29 -19.43 3.23 -13.53
C VAL A 29 -19.53 4.32 -14.60
N GLN A 30 -19.24 4.03 -15.86
CA GLN A 30 -19.38 4.98 -16.97
C GLN A 30 -20.85 5.25 -17.28
N GLU A 31 -21.68 4.20 -17.30
CA GLU A 31 -23.14 4.31 -17.47
C GLU A 31 -23.78 5.11 -16.32
N ALA A 32 -23.42 4.80 -15.07
CA ALA A 32 -23.97 5.49 -13.91
C ALA A 32 -23.66 7.00 -13.91
N VAL A 33 -22.48 7.40 -14.41
CA VAL A 33 -22.08 8.80 -14.50
C VAL A 33 -22.84 9.57 -15.60
N LEU A 34 -23.27 8.86 -16.66
CA LEU A 34 -24.09 9.42 -17.73
C LEU A 34 -25.60 9.36 -17.46
N SER A 35 -26.01 8.64 -16.41
CA SER A 35 -27.43 8.51 -16.06
C SER A 35 -28.11 9.88 -15.80
N ALA A 36 -29.40 9.96 -16.11
CA ALA A 36 -30.21 11.14 -15.83
C ALA A 36 -30.21 11.52 -14.34
N GLU A 37 -30.05 10.55 -13.43
CA GLU A 37 -29.92 10.81 -11.99
C GLU A 37 -28.65 11.57 -11.62
N GLY A 38 -27.62 11.52 -12.46
CA GLY A 38 -26.36 12.23 -12.27
C GLY A 38 -26.36 13.64 -12.85
N GLU A 39 -27.31 13.97 -13.73
CA GLU A 39 -27.38 15.28 -14.38
C GLU A 39 -27.51 16.39 -13.34
N GLY A 40 -26.72 17.45 -13.49
CA GLY A 40 -26.73 18.59 -12.56
C GLY A 40 -26.29 18.27 -11.11
N ARG A 41 -25.74 17.08 -10.83
CA ARG A 41 -25.30 16.69 -9.48
C ARG A 41 -23.81 16.43 -9.38
N ASN A 42 -23.29 16.59 -8.16
CA ASN A 42 -21.95 16.15 -7.82
C ASN A 42 -21.87 14.63 -7.87
N LEU A 43 -20.65 14.10 -8.05
CA LEU A 43 -20.45 12.65 -8.09
C LEU A 43 -19.56 12.23 -6.94
N ARG A 44 -19.98 11.18 -6.23
CA ARG A 44 -19.20 10.52 -5.20
C ARG A 44 -19.02 9.07 -5.61
N ILE A 45 -17.90 8.79 -6.26
CA ILE A 45 -17.63 7.50 -6.90
C ILE A 45 -16.76 6.65 -5.98
N SER A 46 -17.28 5.47 -5.61
CA SER A 46 -16.57 4.43 -4.86
C SER A 46 -16.30 3.25 -5.78
N SER A 47 -15.09 3.15 -6.33
CA SER A 47 -14.73 2.05 -7.23
C SER A 47 -13.22 1.84 -7.28
N GLN A 48 -12.79 0.62 -7.59
CA GLN A 48 -11.38 0.23 -7.62
C GLN A 48 -10.65 0.76 -8.88
N THR A 49 -9.32 0.71 -8.88
CA THR A 49 -8.51 1.02 -10.08
C THR A 49 -8.81 0.02 -11.20
N GLY A 50 -8.89 0.50 -12.44
CA GLY A 50 -9.15 -0.37 -13.61
C GLY A 50 -10.63 -0.59 -13.96
N SER A 51 -11.59 -0.01 -13.22
CA SER A 51 -13.03 -0.07 -13.56
C SER A 51 -13.48 0.94 -14.63
N GLY A 52 -12.55 1.74 -15.18
CA GLY A 52 -12.85 2.75 -16.19
C GLY A 52 -13.25 4.12 -15.64
N LYS A 53 -12.91 4.43 -14.38
CA LYS A 53 -13.25 5.71 -13.69
C LYS A 53 -12.75 6.94 -14.41
N THR A 54 -11.53 6.91 -14.96
CA THR A 54 -10.95 8.06 -15.66
C THR A 54 -11.77 8.42 -16.90
N LEU A 55 -12.22 7.42 -17.67
CA LEU A 55 -13.13 7.63 -18.79
C LEU A 55 -14.50 8.15 -18.32
N ALA A 56 -15.04 7.59 -17.22
CA ALA A 56 -16.28 8.08 -16.62
C ALA A 56 -16.18 9.57 -16.21
N LEU A 57 -15.05 9.98 -15.63
CA LEU A 57 -14.78 11.38 -15.32
C LEU A 57 -14.71 12.23 -16.59
N GLY A 58 -13.98 11.78 -17.62
CA GLY A 58 -13.92 12.51 -18.90
C GLY A 58 -15.28 12.70 -19.56
N LEU A 59 -16.14 11.67 -19.51
CA LEU A 59 -17.54 11.73 -19.93
C LEU A 59 -18.34 12.77 -19.12
N ARG A 60 -18.09 12.88 -17.82
CA ARG A 60 -18.72 13.92 -16.98
C ARG A 60 -18.24 15.33 -17.34
N LEU A 61 -16.94 15.52 -17.54
CA LEU A 61 -16.38 16.83 -17.88
C LEU A 61 -16.92 17.36 -19.21
N ALA A 62 -17.30 16.46 -20.12
CA ALA A 62 -17.85 16.77 -21.44
C ALA A 62 -19.01 17.77 -21.40
N SER A 63 -19.86 17.71 -20.38
CA SER A 63 -21.06 18.56 -20.27
C SER A 63 -20.75 20.06 -20.21
N ASP A 64 -19.56 20.44 -19.72
CA ASP A 64 -19.10 21.84 -19.68
C ASP A 64 -18.04 22.17 -20.75
N LEU A 65 -17.53 21.15 -21.44
CA LEU A 65 -16.46 21.26 -22.44
C LEU A 65 -16.97 21.19 -23.88
N ILE A 66 -18.18 20.66 -24.10
CA ILE A 66 -18.79 20.51 -25.42
C ILE A 66 -20.07 21.34 -25.46
N PRO A 67 -20.08 22.45 -26.21
CA PRO A 67 -21.30 23.24 -26.40
C PRO A 67 -22.38 22.42 -27.12
N GLN A 68 -23.63 22.52 -26.67
CA GLN A 68 -24.73 21.72 -27.21
C GLN A 68 -25.11 22.10 -28.66
N ASP A 69 -24.77 23.32 -29.11
CA ASP A 69 -25.23 23.87 -30.40
C ASP A 69 -24.12 24.01 -31.46
N GLY A 70 -23.03 23.25 -31.37
CA GLY A 70 -21.90 23.35 -32.31
C GLY A 70 -21.12 24.67 -32.24
N GLN A 71 -21.37 25.47 -31.21
CA GLN A 71 -20.65 26.72 -30.95
C GLN A 71 -19.26 26.44 -30.38
N PHE A 72 -18.35 27.40 -30.47
CA PHE A 72 -17.06 27.34 -29.77
C PHE A 72 -17.23 27.63 -28.29
N LEU A 73 -16.37 27.03 -27.45
CA LEU A 73 -16.31 27.36 -26.04
C LEU A 73 -16.05 28.87 -25.86
N PRO A 74 -16.77 29.57 -24.98
CA PRO A 74 -16.51 30.97 -24.72
C PRO A 74 -15.07 31.15 -24.22
N PRO A 75 -14.39 32.26 -24.58
CA PRO A 75 -13.08 32.58 -24.04
C PRO A 75 -13.08 32.48 -22.52
N ALA A 76 -12.11 31.75 -21.97
CA ALA A 76 -11.96 31.55 -20.55
C ALA A 76 -10.61 32.10 -20.10
N ASP A 77 -10.62 32.77 -18.94
CA ASP A 77 -9.43 33.34 -18.34
C ASP A 77 -8.71 32.31 -17.45
N GLY A 78 -8.74 31.03 -17.85
CA GLY A 78 -8.24 29.89 -17.09
C GLY A 78 -8.94 28.58 -17.44
N PRO A 79 -8.58 27.45 -16.80
CA PRO A 79 -9.22 26.16 -17.04
C PRO A 79 -10.67 26.13 -16.62
N ARG A 80 -11.47 25.32 -17.33
CA ARG A 80 -12.87 25.01 -17.01
C ARG A 80 -13.00 23.79 -16.10
N ALA A 81 -12.09 22.84 -16.23
CA ALA A 81 -12.03 21.64 -15.41
C ALA A 81 -10.68 21.51 -14.70
N LEU A 82 -10.71 21.21 -13.41
CA LEU A 82 -9.53 20.95 -12.58
C LEU A 82 -9.59 19.53 -12.00
N LEU A 83 -8.58 18.71 -12.30
CA LEU A 83 -8.43 17.38 -11.70
C LEU A 83 -7.22 17.36 -10.78
N ILE A 84 -7.46 16.99 -9.53
CA ILE A 84 -6.45 16.90 -8.49
C ILE A 84 -6.19 15.42 -8.19
N THR A 85 -4.92 15.04 -8.27
CA THR A 85 -4.47 13.64 -8.13
C THR A 85 -3.32 13.55 -7.11
N PRO A 86 -3.16 12.44 -6.37
CA PRO A 86 -2.14 12.30 -5.32
C PRO A 86 -0.70 12.26 -5.82
N THR A 87 -0.47 11.73 -7.02
CA THR A 87 0.88 11.48 -7.54
C THR A 87 1.05 12.05 -8.94
N ARG A 88 2.32 12.29 -9.28
CA ARG A 88 2.70 12.84 -10.58
C ARG A 88 2.42 11.84 -11.70
N GLU A 89 2.63 10.56 -11.42
CA GLU A 89 2.37 9.46 -12.34
C GLU A 89 0.88 9.37 -12.67
N LEU A 90 0.01 9.45 -11.66
CA LEU A 90 -1.43 9.43 -11.88
C LEU A 90 -1.89 10.68 -12.65
N ALA A 91 -1.33 11.86 -12.35
CA ALA A 91 -1.64 13.08 -13.09
C ALA A 91 -1.35 12.95 -14.59
N VAL A 92 -0.17 12.39 -14.92
CA VAL A 92 0.23 12.14 -16.31
C VAL A 92 -0.70 11.12 -16.97
N GLN A 93 -1.00 10.01 -16.28
CA GLN A 93 -1.90 8.98 -16.79
C GLN A 93 -3.30 9.52 -17.05
N VAL A 94 -3.89 10.23 -16.09
CA VAL A 94 -5.22 10.85 -16.25
C VAL A 94 -5.23 11.81 -17.42
N ALA A 95 -4.19 12.62 -17.59
CA ALA A 95 -4.11 13.53 -18.72
C ALA A 95 -3.93 12.82 -20.06
N GLU A 96 -3.16 11.75 -20.14
CA GLU A 96 -3.04 10.93 -21.36
C GLU A 96 -4.38 10.34 -21.77
N GLU A 97 -5.15 9.82 -20.81
CA GLU A 97 -6.51 9.32 -21.04
C GLU A 97 -7.46 10.42 -21.54
N LEU A 98 -7.44 11.59 -20.88
CA LEU A 98 -8.29 12.71 -21.28
C LEU A 98 -7.89 13.32 -22.63
N ARG A 99 -6.61 13.30 -23.01
CA ARG A 99 -6.14 13.85 -24.28
C ARG A 99 -6.72 13.13 -25.48
N TRP A 100 -6.70 11.78 -25.47
CA TRP A 100 -7.27 11.05 -26.61
C TRP A 100 -8.78 11.12 -26.61
N LEU A 101 -9.42 11.11 -25.43
CA LEU A 101 -10.87 11.20 -25.30
C LEU A 101 -11.42 12.54 -25.81
N LEU A 102 -10.72 13.64 -25.50
CA LEU A 102 -11.12 15.00 -25.85
C LEU A 102 -10.47 15.48 -27.16
N ALA A 103 -9.72 14.63 -27.86
CA ALA A 103 -8.95 15.01 -29.06
C ALA A 103 -9.84 15.61 -30.17
N GLN A 104 -11.08 15.16 -30.27
CA GLN A 104 -12.05 15.60 -31.28
C GLN A 104 -12.91 16.78 -30.80
N VAL A 105 -12.67 17.32 -29.60
CA VAL A 105 -13.41 18.48 -29.09
C VAL A 105 -12.66 19.77 -29.45
N PRO A 106 -13.20 20.61 -30.35
CA PRO A 106 -12.49 21.81 -30.82
C PRO A 106 -12.14 22.77 -29.68
N GLY A 107 -10.88 23.20 -29.63
CA GLY A 107 -10.39 24.18 -28.64
C GLY A 107 -10.17 23.62 -27.24
N VAL A 108 -10.43 22.33 -26.99
CA VAL A 108 -10.15 21.70 -25.70
C VAL A 108 -8.72 21.18 -25.67
N THR A 109 -7.97 21.64 -24.67
CA THR A 109 -6.60 21.21 -24.42
C THR A 109 -6.44 20.74 -22.99
N VAL A 110 -5.59 19.73 -22.79
CA VAL A 110 -5.34 19.10 -21.49
C VAL A 110 -3.88 19.30 -21.10
N GLU A 111 -3.66 20.03 -20.01
CA GLU A 111 -2.32 20.28 -19.46
C GLU A 111 -2.12 19.62 -18.10
N VAL A 112 -0.84 19.37 -17.77
CA VAL A 112 -0.42 18.72 -16.53
C VAL A 112 0.55 19.62 -15.77
N VAL A 113 0.32 19.82 -14.48
CA VAL A 113 1.24 20.53 -13.58
C VAL A 113 1.53 19.69 -12.34
N THR A 114 2.80 19.35 -12.13
CA THR A 114 3.21 18.44 -11.05
C THR A 114 4.51 18.90 -10.40
N GLY A 115 4.81 18.43 -9.19
CA GLY A 115 6.13 18.70 -8.61
C GLY A 115 7.26 18.16 -9.51
N GLY A 116 8.40 18.84 -9.57
CA GLY A 116 9.58 18.36 -10.29
C GLY A 116 9.59 18.55 -11.82
N SER A 117 8.51 19.06 -12.42
CA SER A 117 8.52 19.62 -13.77
C SER A 117 9.03 21.07 -13.77
N ASP A 118 9.47 21.56 -14.93
CA ASP A 118 10.00 22.93 -15.09
C ASP A 118 8.90 23.98 -14.87
N PRO A 119 9.01 24.83 -13.81
CA PRO A 119 8.05 25.89 -13.52
C PRO A 119 7.83 26.89 -14.64
N VAL A 120 8.87 27.16 -15.44
CA VAL A 120 8.81 28.14 -16.53
C VAL A 120 7.97 27.58 -17.67
N ARG A 121 8.16 26.31 -18.01
CA ARG A 121 7.33 25.60 -18.99
C ARG A 121 5.86 25.58 -18.54
N GLU A 122 5.60 25.24 -17.29
CA GLU A 122 4.23 25.20 -16.75
C GLU A 122 3.56 26.58 -16.78
N LYS A 123 4.27 27.64 -16.39
CA LYS A 123 3.77 29.02 -16.50
C LYS A 123 3.40 29.40 -17.93
N ARG A 124 4.21 29.01 -18.92
CA ARG A 124 3.90 29.26 -20.34
C ARG A 124 2.69 28.46 -20.81
N ALA A 125 2.54 27.21 -20.35
CA ALA A 125 1.38 26.38 -20.68
C ALA A 125 0.08 26.95 -20.09
N LEU A 126 0.10 27.34 -18.80
CA LEU A 126 -1.05 27.94 -18.13
C LEU A 126 -1.50 29.26 -18.76
N LYS A 127 -0.56 30.07 -19.29
CA LYS A 127 -0.88 31.29 -20.05
C LYS A 127 -1.69 31.03 -21.33
N LYS A 128 -1.70 29.81 -21.86
CA LYS A 128 -2.52 29.44 -23.02
C LYS A 128 -3.96 29.07 -22.63
N SER A 129 -4.30 29.16 -21.34
CA SER A 129 -5.63 28.83 -20.78
C SER A 129 -6.12 27.45 -21.22
N PRO A 130 -5.43 26.36 -20.83
CA PRO A 130 -5.87 25.02 -21.17
C PRO A 130 -7.27 24.76 -20.61
N ALA A 131 -8.14 24.11 -21.39
CA ALA A 131 -9.52 23.87 -20.97
C ALA A 131 -9.60 22.92 -19.75
N VAL A 132 -8.68 21.95 -19.68
CA VAL A 132 -8.57 20.98 -18.61
C VAL A 132 -7.16 21.04 -18.01
N LEU A 133 -7.09 21.13 -16.69
CA LEU A 133 -5.84 21.07 -15.95
C LEU A 133 -5.84 19.87 -15.00
N VAL A 134 -4.82 19.04 -15.09
CA VAL A 134 -4.56 17.94 -14.15
C VAL A 134 -3.32 18.26 -13.32
N GLY A 135 -3.36 18.05 -12.01
CA GLY A 135 -2.17 18.29 -11.20
C GLY A 135 -2.16 17.70 -9.80
N THR A 136 -1.02 17.86 -9.13
CA THR A 136 -0.83 17.45 -7.73
C THR A 136 -1.08 18.62 -6.76
N PRO A 137 -1.64 18.39 -5.56
CA PRO A 137 -2.08 19.45 -4.64
C PRO A 137 -1.05 20.57 -4.42
N GLY A 138 0.15 20.24 -3.94
CA GLY A 138 1.18 21.25 -3.66
C GLY A 138 1.52 22.12 -4.87
N ARG A 139 1.70 21.51 -6.06
CA ARG A 139 2.04 22.25 -7.28
C ARG A 139 0.91 23.15 -7.77
N LEU A 140 -0.32 22.67 -7.70
CA LEU A 140 -1.49 23.46 -8.04
C LEU A 140 -1.61 24.67 -7.12
N LEU A 141 -1.49 24.46 -5.81
CA LEU A 141 -1.54 25.54 -4.83
C LEU A 141 -0.44 26.58 -5.05
N ASP A 142 0.78 26.16 -5.39
CA ASP A 142 1.86 27.08 -5.76
C ASP A 142 1.48 27.97 -6.95
N HIS A 143 0.90 27.41 -8.01
CA HIS A 143 0.47 28.18 -9.17
C HIS A 143 -0.70 29.12 -8.87
N ILE A 144 -1.60 28.74 -7.96
CA ILE A 144 -2.68 29.61 -7.48
C ILE A 144 -2.09 30.79 -6.70
N ARG A 145 -1.24 30.52 -5.69
CA ARG A 145 -0.62 31.54 -4.84
C ARG A 145 0.24 32.54 -5.61
N THR A 146 0.91 32.07 -6.67
CA THR A 146 1.74 32.91 -7.54
C THR A 146 0.96 33.63 -8.64
N GLY A 147 -0.37 33.44 -8.72
CA GLY A 147 -1.23 34.05 -9.74
C GLY A 147 -1.02 33.52 -11.15
N ASN A 148 -0.30 32.40 -11.31
CA ASN A 148 -0.07 31.76 -12.60
C ASN A 148 -1.28 30.93 -13.04
N LEU A 149 -2.03 30.35 -12.09
CA LEU A 149 -3.28 29.66 -12.34
C LEU A 149 -4.45 30.55 -11.92
N ARG A 150 -5.29 30.91 -12.89
CA ARG A 150 -6.53 31.65 -12.68
C ARG A 150 -7.70 30.68 -12.54
N CYS A 151 -8.36 30.68 -11.39
CA CYS A 151 -9.40 29.71 -11.06
C CYS A 151 -10.84 30.17 -11.41
N SER A 152 -11.02 31.42 -11.82
CA SER A 152 -12.35 32.04 -12.02
C SER A 152 -13.24 31.33 -13.03
N SER A 153 -12.65 30.61 -13.99
CA SER A 153 -13.38 29.89 -15.04
C SER A 153 -13.68 28.43 -14.71
N ILE A 154 -13.23 27.92 -13.56
CA ILE A 154 -13.39 26.51 -13.17
C ILE A 154 -14.86 26.25 -12.81
N ARG A 155 -15.50 25.36 -13.57
CA ARG A 155 -16.87 24.88 -13.36
C ARG A 155 -16.93 23.47 -12.80
N GLN A 156 -15.89 22.67 -13.05
CA GLN A 156 -15.80 21.31 -12.53
C GLN A 156 -14.47 21.08 -11.82
N VAL A 157 -14.52 20.52 -10.61
CA VAL A 157 -13.34 20.04 -9.89
C VAL A 157 -13.49 18.56 -9.56
N VAL A 158 -12.41 17.80 -9.73
CA VAL A 158 -12.35 16.37 -9.40
C VAL A 158 -11.23 16.14 -8.39
N LEU A 159 -11.54 15.48 -7.29
CA LEU A 159 -10.55 14.87 -6.40
C LEU A 159 -10.48 13.38 -6.71
N ASP A 160 -9.43 12.94 -7.41
CA ASP A 160 -9.20 11.53 -7.73
C ASP A 160 -8.22 10.90 -6.73
N GLU A 161 -8.54 9.70 -6.26
CA GLU A 161 -7.85 9.02 -5.14
C GLU A 161 -7.76 9.92 -3.88
N ALA A 162 -8.91 10.46 -3.46
CA ALA A 162 -8.99 11.41 -2.34
C ALA A 162 -8.53 10.85 -0.98
N ASP A 163 -8.78 9.57 -0.72
CA ASP A 163 -8.22 8.82 0.40
C ASP A 163 -6.68 8.87 0.40
N GLN A 164 -6.07 8.61 -0.76
CA GLN A 164 -4.62 8.61 -0.92
C GLN A 164 -4.02 9.99 -0.69
N MET A 165 -4.68 11.06 -1.15
CA MET A 165 -4.21 12.43 -0.91
C MET A 165 -4.22 12.78 0.58
N LEU A 166 -5.25 12.37 1.32
CA LEU A 166 -5.33 12.60 2.77
C LEU A 166 -4.29 11.78 3.54
N ASP A 167 -4.05 10.53 3.15
CA ASP A 167 -2.98 9.70 3.72
C ASP A 167 -1.59 10.32 3.54
N MET A 168 -1.38 11.02 2.42
CA MET A 168 -0.13 11.71 2.10
C MET A 168 0.02 13.06 2.83
N GLY A 169 -1.00 13.47 3.59
CA GLY A 169 -0.99 14.71 4.36
C GLY A 169 -1.43 15.95 3.58
N PHE A 170 -1.97 15.82 2.37
CA PHE A 170 -2.35 16.97 1.52
C PHE A 170 -3.64 17.69 1.92
N ARG A 171 -4.09 17.54 3.16
CA ARG A 171 -5.37 18.10 3.62
C ARG A 171 -5.40 19.61 3.48
N GLU A 172 -4.38 20.28 4.01
CA GLU A 172 -4.30 21.74 4.05
C GLU A 172 -4.22 22.31 2.63
N GLU A 173 -3.47 21.66 1.74
CA GLU A 173 -3.36 22.07 0.35
C GLU A 173 -4.67 21.90 -0.41
N LEU A 174 -5.39 20.79 -0.19
CA LEU A 174 -6.70 20.55 -0.80
C LEU A 174 -7.73 21.58 -0.36
N GLU A 175 -7.82 21.85 0.95
CA GLU A 175 -8.74 22.85 1.51
C GLU A 175 -8.42 24.24 0.91
N ALA A 176 -7.14 24.64 0.89
CA ALA A 176 -6.72 25.91 0.32
C ALA A 176 -7.01 26.03 -1.19
N ILE A 177 -6.82 24.97 -1.98
CA ILE A 177 -7.19 24.98 -3.40
C ILE A 177 -8.70 25.19 -3.55
N LEU A 178 -9.51 24.41 -2.83
CA LEU A 178 -10.97 24.43 -2.94
C LEU A 178 -11.59 25.77 -2.51
N GLU A 179 -10.96 26.47 -1.55
CA GLU A 179 -11.33 27.82 -1.12
C GLU A 179 -11.11 28.88 -2.22
N ASN A 180 -10.13 28.67 -3.10
CA ASN A 180 -9.83 29.57 -4.22
C ASN A 180 -10.70 29.30 -5.48
N LEU A 181 -11.59 28.30 -5.43
CA LEU A 181 -12.47 27.95 -6.56
C LEU A 181 -13.84 28.66 -6.47
N PRO A 182 -14.49 28.94 -7.61
CA PRO A 182 -15.84 29.53 -7.64
C PRO A 182 -16.87 28.71 -6.86
N GLN A 183 -17.77 29.36 -6.13
CA GLN A 183 -18.79 28.69 -5.30
C GLN A 183 -19.83 27.89 -6.12
N GLU A 184 -20.14 28.38 -7.32
CA GLU A 184 -20.99 27.70 -8.30
C GLU A 184 -20.14 26.82 -9.20
N ARG A 185 -19.99 25.56 -8.79
CA ARG A 185 -19.23 24.54 -9.51
C ARG A 185 -19.75 23.14 -9.18
N TYR A 186 -19.46 22.19 -10.06
CA TYR A 186 -19.54 20.77 -9.74
C TYR A 186 -18.24 20.28 -9.09
N SER A 187 -18.42 19.52 -8.02
CA SER A 187 -17.37 18.99 -7.16
C SER A 187 -17.50 17.47 -7.14
N HIS A 188 -16.64 16.78 -7.88
CA HIS A 188 -16.62 15.33 -7.96
C HIS A 188 -15.52 14.76 -7.06
N LEU A 189 -15.80 13.63 -6.44
CA LEU A 189 -14.84 12.91 -5.61
C LEU A 189 -14.85 11.45 -6.00
N VAL A 190 -13.66 10.95 -6.32
CA VAL A 190 -13.40 9.56 -6.66
C VAL A 190 -12.43 8.98 -5.64
N SER A 191 -12.82 7.87 -5.05
CA SER A 191 -12.01 7.19 -4.04
C SER A 191 -12.27 5.69 -4.09
N ALA A 192 -11.28 4.88 -3.73
CA ALA A 192 -11.51 3.45 -3.54
C ALA A 192 -12.28 3.19 -2.24
N THR A 193 -12.03 4.01 -1.21
CA THR A 193 -12.66 3.90 0.11
C THR A 193 -13.14 5.26 0.62
N PHE A 194 -14.08 5.24 1.57
CA PHE A 194 -14.63 6.45 2.18
C PHE A 194 -14.50 6.42 3.72
N PRO A 195 -13.27 6.49 4.25
CA PRO A 195 -13.05 6.66 5.68
C PRO A 195 -13.63 8.00 6.16
N GLN A 196 -13.78 8.16 7.48
CA GLN A 196 -14.40 9.36 8.07
C GLN A 196 -13.71 10.66 7.62
N ALA A 197 -12.40 10.63 7.40
CA ALA A 197 -11.62 11.76 6.94
C ALA A 197 -12.00 12.20 5.51
N VAL A 198 -12.20 11.23 4.60
CA VAL A 198 -12.65 11.48 3.21
C VAL A 198 -14.10 11.93 3.21
N LYS A 199 -14.98 11.30 4.00
CA LYS A 199 -16.38 11.73 4.14
C LYS A 199 -16.49 13.18 4.62
N LYS A 200 -15.73 13.56 5.66
CA LYS A 200 -15.69 14.94 6.16
C LYS A 200 -15.23 15.94 5.10
N LEU A 201 -14.19 15.60 4.33
CA LEU A 201 -13.75 16.43 3.22
C LEU A 201 -14.91 16.57 2.22
N ALA A 202 -15.44 15.44 1.74
CA ALA A 202 -16.51 15.36 0.77
C ALA A 202 -17.77 16.16 1.17
N ASP A 203 -18.21 16.05 2.41
CA ASP A 203 -19.40 16.73 2.92
C ASP A 203 -19.18 18.25 3.08
N GLY A 204 -17.93 18.70 3.20
CA GLY A 204 -17.57 20.11 3.27
C GLY A 204 -17.61 20.85 1.93
N PHE A 205 -17.42 20.16 0.79
CA PHE A 205 -17.31 20.81 -0.53
C PHE A 205 -18.26 20.26 -1.61
N GLN A 206 -18.96 19.15 -1.37
CA GLN A 206 -19.98 18.63 -2.29
C GLN A 206 -21.40 18.99 -1.84
N LYS A 207 -22.22 19.42 -2.80
CA LYS A 207 -23.68 19.61 -2.67
C LYS A 207 -24.43 18.47 -3.38
N ASN A 208 -25.40 17.83 -2.71
CA ASN A 208 -26.29 16.79 -3.26
C ASN A 208 -25.59 15.75 -4.19
N PRO A 209 -24.54 15.03 -3.72
CA PRO A 209 -23.83 14.10 -4.58
C PRO A 209 -24.67 12.85 -4.91
N LEU A 210 -24.63 12.42 -6.17
CA LEU A 210 -24.99 11.06 -6.55
C LEU A 210 -23.87 10.12 -6.08
N ILE A 211 -24.24 9.10 -5.31
CA ILE A 211 -23.31 8.06 -4.86
C ILE A 211 -23.30 6.97 -5.92
N VAL A 212 -22.14 6.76 -6.53
CA VAL A 212 -21.93 5.71 -7.53
C VAL A 212 -21.00 4.67 -6.92
N GLU A 213 -21.55 3.52 -6.57
CA GLU A 213 -20.77 2.36 -6.13
C GLU A 213 -20.50 1.46 -7.34
N GLY A 214 -19.22 1.26 -7.66
CA GLY A 214 -18.81 0.28 -8.68
C GLY A 214 -18.88 -1.15 -8.14
N THR A 215 -18.09 -2.06 -8.72
CA THR A 215 -17.92 -3.42 -8.21
C THR A 215 -17.45 -3.43 -6.76
N ARG A 216 -18.09 -4.27 -5.93
CA ARG A 216 -17.81 -4.36 -4.49
C ARG A 216 -16.38 -4.83 -4.23
N LEU A 217 -15.80 -4.39 -3.10
CA LEU A 217 -14.57 -4.97 -2.56
C LEU A 217 -14.74 -6.50 -2.45
N GLY A 218 -13.91 -7.26 -3.18
CA GLY A 218 -13.94 -8.72 -3.21
C GLY A 218 -14.23 -9.33 -4.59
N GLU A 219 -15.10 -8.73 -5.42
CA GLU A 219 -15.43 -9.30 -6.74
C GLU A 219 -14.27 -9.18 -7.75
N ALA A 220 -13.49 -8.10 -7.68
CA ALA A 220 -12.27 -7.91 -8.46
C ALA A 220 -11.10 -8.84 -8.05
N ASN A 221 -11.19 -9.48 -6.87
CA ASN A 221 -10.19 -10.46 -6.45
C ASN A 221 -10.42 -11.84 -7.07
N ALA A 222 -11.50 -12.06 -7.83
CA ALA A 222 -11.77 -13.35 -8.45
C ALA A 222 -10.64 -13.80 -9.39
N ASP A 223 -10.00 -12.86 -10.08
CA ASP A 223 -8.89 -13.11 -11.00
C ASP A 223 -7.51 -13.12 -10.31
N ILE A 224 -7.46 -12.90 -8.99
CA ILE A 224 -6.22 -12.87 -8.21
C ILE A 224 -6.12 -14.10 -7.31
N GLN A 225 -5.10 -14.92 -7.54
CA GLN A 225 -4.73 -15.98 -6.61
C GLN A 225 -3.97 -15.38 -5.41
N HIS A 226 -4.56 -15.43 -4.23
CA HIS A 226 -3.94 -14.95 -3.00
C HIS A 226 -3.20 -16.07 -2.28
N ILE A 227 -1.90 -15.90 -2.06
CA ILE A 227 -1.00 -16.92 -1.50
C ILE A 227 -0.30 -16.34 -0.28
N ALA A 228 -0.22 -17.10 0.80
CA ALA A 228 0.53 -16.72 1.99
C ALA A 228 1.62 -17.75 2.30
N HIS A 229 2.85 -17.28 2.42
CA HIS A 229 3.98 -18.07 2.83
C HIS A 229 4.43 -17.68 4.23
N LEU A 230 4.45 -18.65 5.15
CA LEU A 230 5.06 -18.42 6.45
C LEU A 230 6.58 -18.41 6.31
N ILE A 231 7.20 -17.42 6.93
CA ILE A 231 8.65 -17.24 6.92
C ILE A 231 9.19 -16.87 8.31
N ARG A 232 10.47 -17.14 8.53
CA ARG A 232 11.23 -16.52 9.60
C ARG A 232 11.77 -15.18 9.09
N PRO A 233 11.76 -14.10 9.89
CA PRO A 233 12.22 -12.78 9.43
C PRO A 233 13.61 -12.78 8.79
N ARG A 234 14.56 -13.54 9.35
CA ARG A 234 15.93 -13.67 8.83
C ARG A 234 16.04 -14.38 7.48
N GLU A 235 14.99 -15.08 7.06
CA GLU A 235 14.96 -15.84 5.80
C GLU A 235 14.23 -15.10 4.67
N LEU A 236 13.72 -13.89 4.90
CA LEU A 236 12.91 -13.14 3.93
C LEU A 236 13.58 -13.08 2.54
N GLU A 237 14.85 -12.70 2.47
CA GLU A 237 15.58 -12.56 1.20
C GLU A 237 15.72 -13.90 0.46
N ARG A 238 16.09 -14.97 1.18
CA ARG A 238 16.24 -16.31 0.60
C ARG A 238 14.90 -16.86 0.14
N ALA A 239 13.87 -16.68 0.96
CA ALA A 239 12.51 -17.10 0.64
C ALA A 239 11.93 -16.34 -0.56
N LEU A 240 12.18 -15.03 -0.64
CA LEU A 240 11.80 -14.20 -1.77
C LEU A 240 12.51 -14.66 -3.05
N THR A 241 13.82 -14.93 -2.96
CA THR A 241 14.58 -15.42 -4.11
C THR A 241 14.02 -16.75 -4.63
N ASN A 242 13.66 -17.68 -3.73
CA ASN A 242 13.04 -18.94 -4.13
C ASN A 242 11.69 -18.74 -4.86
N VAL A 243 10.85 -17.82 -4.37
CA VAL A 243 9.57 -17.49 -5.01
C VAL A 243 9.78 -16.88 -6.40
N LEU A 244 10.76 -15.99 -6.54
CA LEU A 244 11.12 -15.34 -7.81
C LEU A 244 11.67 -16.35 -8.82
N LEU A 245 12.62 -17.20 -8.43
CA LEU A 245 13.17 -18.25 -9.29
C LEU A 245 12.12 -19.29 -9.70
N HIS A 246 11.17 -19.60 -8.80
CA HIS A 246 10.08 -20.51 -9.14
C HIS A 246 9.06 -19.89 -10.11
N SER A 247 8.97 -18.57 -10.18
CA SER A 247 8.00 -17.84 -11.01
C SER A 247 8.71 -17.12 -12.18
N GLU A 248 9.79 -17.73 -12.69
CA GLU A 248 10.64 -17.15 -13.73
C GLU A 248 9.84 -16.73 -14.97
N GLY A 249 10.13 -15.51 -15.45
CA GLY A 249 9.50 -14.91 -16.64
C GLY A 249 8.34 -13.96 -16.35
N GLU A 250 7.79 -13.96 -15.12
CA GLU A 250 6.73 -13.02 -14.74
C GLU A 250 7.29 -11.64 -14.39
N ARG A 251 6.56 -10.57 -14.72
CA ARG A 251 6.81 -9.23 -14.17
C ARG A 251 6.28 -9.17 -12.73
N VAL A 252 7.16 -8.78 -11.80
CA VAL A 252 6.92 -8.83 -10.36
C VAL A 252 7.00 -7.44 -9.74
N LEU A 253 5.99 -7.07 -8.96
CA LEU A 253 6.01 -5.88 -8.11
C LEU A 253 6.14 -6.28 -6.65
N ILE A 254 7.20 -5.84 -5.97
CA ILE A 254 7.50 -6.17 -4.59
C ILE A 254 7.29 -4.94 -3.71
N PHE A 255 6.43 -5.03 -2.71
CA PHE A 255 6.17 -3.96 -1.75
C PHE A 255 7.01 -4.09 -0.49
N VAL A 256 7.71 -3.01 -0.16
CA VAL A 256 8.48 -2.82 1.07
C VAL A 256 8.03 -1.55 1.80
N ARG A 257 8.29 -1.45 3.11
CA ARG A 257 7.84 -0.30 3.91
C ARG A 257 8.72 0.92 3.72
N ARG A 258 10.05 0.77 3.76
CA ARG A 258 10.99 1.90 3.75
C ARG A 258 11.72 2.00 2.42
N ARG A 259 12.13 3.22 2.09
CA ARG A 259 12.88 3.52 0.85
C ARG A 259 14.25 2.83 0.84
N VAL A 260 14.93 2.83 1.99
CA VAL A 260 16.21 2.13 2.20
C VAL A 260 16.05 0.62 1.93
N ASP A 261 14.97 0.00 2.42
CA ASP A 261 14.70 -1.42 2.17
C ASP A 261 14.52 -1.71 0.67
N ALA A 262 13.96 -0.76 -0.10
CA ALA A 262 13.80 -0.93 -1.54
C ALA A 262 15.15 -0.93 -2.26
N ALA A 263 16.05 0.00 -1.90
CA ALA A 263 17.39 0.09 -2.47
C ALA A 263 18.23 -1.15 -2.09
N ASP A 264 18.30 -1.48 -0.80
CA ASP A 264 19.07 -2.62 -0.28
C ASP A 264 18.60 -3.94 -0.92
N LEU A 265 17.28 -4.15 -1.02
CA LEU A 265 16.75 -5.37 -1.61
C LEU A 265 17.04 -5.45 -3.11
N THR A 266 17.00 -4.31 -3.81
CA THR A 266 17.36 -4.25 -5.24
C THR A 266 18.81 -4.66 -5.43
N GLU A 267 19.75 -4.05 -4.69
CA GLU A 267 21.17 -4.36 -4.80
C GLU A 267 21.45 -5.86 -4.60
N ARG A 268 20.85 -6.45 -3.56
CA ARG A 268 21.02 -7.87 -3.25
C ARG A 268 20.42 -8.80 -4.29
N LEU A 269 19.28 -8.47 -4.88
CA LEU A 269 18.67 -9.28 -5.94
C LEU A 269 19.45 -9.14 -7.25
N SER A 270 19.88 -7.92 -7.60
CA SER A 270 20.72 -7.66 -8.78
C SER A 270 22.09 -8.34 -8.68
N ALA A 271 22.69 -8.39 -7.49
CA ALA A 271 23.93 -9.13 -7.25
C ALA A 271 23.77 -10.65 -7.48
N LYS A 272 22.55 -11.18 -7.44
CA LYS A 272 22.22 -12.58 -7.79
C LYS A 272 21.85 -12.76 -9.27
N GLY A 273 21.96 -11.71 -10.09
CA GLY A 273 21.61 -11.74 -11.51
C GLY A 273 20.10 -11.59 -11.79
N LEU A 274 19.29 -11.18 -10.80
CA LEU A 274 17.87 -10.90 -11.01
C LEU A 274 17.70 -9.45 -11.45
N ALA A 275 17.04 -9.23 -12.59
CA ALA A 275 16.77 -7.90 -13.14
C ALA A 275 15.75 -7.13 -12.27
N ALA A 276 16.26 -6.45 -11.25
CA ALA A 276 15.50 -5.68 -10.27
C ALA A 276 15.83 -4.19 -10.32
N ALA A 277 14.80 -3.35 -10.14
CA ALA A 277 14.95 -1.90 -10.03
C ALA A 277 14.16 -1.34 -8.82
N PRO A 278 14.70 -0.35 -8.10
CA PRO A 278 13.98 0.30 -7.02
C PRO A 278 12.99 1.32 -7.59
N PHE A 279 11.87 1.52 -6.91
CA PHE A 279 10.90 2.57 -7.19
C PHE A 279 10.49 3.26 -5.89
N SER A 280 11.19 4.34 -5.56
CA SER A 280 11.02 5.07 -4.32
C SER A 280 10.87 6.58 -4.57
N GLY A 281 10.57 7.33 -3.50
CA GLY A 281 10.48 8.80 -3.57
C GLY A 281 11.81 9.54 -3.70
N GLU A 282 12.94 8.84 -3.70
CA GLU A 282 14.29 9.44 -3.89
C GLU A 282 14.66 9.60 -5.36
N LEU A 283 13.99 8.86 -6.25
CA LEU A 283 14.21 8.96 -7.68
C LEU A 283 13.70 10.31 -8.21
N THR A 284 14.52 10.96 -9.03
CA THR A 284 14.08 12.10 -9.85
C THR A 284 12.97 11.68 -10.81
N GLN A 285 12.16 12.63 -11.31
CA GLN A 285 11.08 12.31 -12.24
C GLN A 285 11.57 11.61 -13.52
N ALA A 286 12.72 12.03 -14.03
CA ALA A 286 13.36 11.40 -15.18
C ALA A 286 13.75 9.94 -14.89
N GLN A 287 14.33 9.68 -13.71
CA GLN A 287 14.67 8.31 -13.29
C GLN A 287 13.41 7.46 -13.10
N ARG A 288 12.36 7.99 -12.45
CA ARG A 288 11.07 7.29 -12.29
C ARG A 288 10.50 6.85 -13.64
N THR A 289 10.50 7.75 -14.62
CA THR A 289 10.00 7.48 -15.98
C THR A 289 10.82 6.40 -16.67
N ARG A 290 12.15 6.48 -16.61
CA ARG A 290 13.06 5.46 -17.19
C ARG A 290 12.84 4.09 -16.55
N THR A 291 12.78 4.01 -15.22
CA THR A 291 12.57 2.75 -14.49
C THR A 291 11.22 2.11 -14.85
N LEU A 292 10.15 2.90 -14.91
CA LEU A 292 8.83 2.39 -15.29
C LEU A 292 8.81 1.88 -16.74
N ASN A 293 9.47 2.58 -17.67
CA ASN A 293 9.55 2.14 -19.06
C ASN A 293 10.37 0.85 -19.19
N ALA A 294 11.53 0.75 -18.53
CA ALA A 294 12.33 -0.47 -18.51
C ALA A 294 11.53 -1.66 -17.94
N PHE A 295 10.71 -1.43 -16.92
CA PHE A 295 9.83 -2.46 -16.36
C PHE A 295 8.68 -2.84 -17.33
N ARG A 296 8.07 -1.85 -18.00
CA ARG A 296 7.00 -2.09 -19.01
C ARG A 296 7.52 -2.93 -20.18
N HIS A 297 8.71 -2.61 -20.69
CA HIS A 297 9.35 -3.32 -21.80
C HIS A 297 9.99 -4.66 -21.38
N GLY A 298 10.00 -4.99 -20.09
CA GLY A 298 10.51 -6.26 -19.58
C GLY A 298 12.04 -6.33 -19.45
N GLU A 299 12.75 -5.22 -19.69
CA GLU A 299 14.18 -5.09 -19.39
C GLU A 299 14.45 -5.29 -17.89
N GLN A 300 13.56 -4.76 -17.06
CA GLN A 300 13.50 -5.04 -15.63
C GLN A 300 12.28 -5.93 -15.38
N LYS A 301 12.51 -7.10 -14.78
CA LYS A 301 11.41 -8.04 -14.46
C LYS A 301 10.86 -7.82 -13.06
N ILE A 302 11.62 -7.18 -12.18
CA ILE A 302 11.27 -6.97 -10.78
C ILE A 302 11.31 -5.47 -10.46
N LEU A 303 10.20 -4.94 -9.95
CA LEU A 303 10.11 -3.57 -9.44
C LEU A 303 9.90 -3.63 -7.93
N ILE A 304 10.76 -2.96 -7.15
CA ILE A 304 10.65 -2.94 -5.69
C ILE A 304 10.24 -1.55 -5.25
N ALA A 305 9.04 -1.43 -4.69
CA ALA A 305 8.42 -0.14 -4.41
C ALA A 305 7.96 0.00 -2.96
N THR A 306 7.95 1.24 -2.47
CA THR A 306 7.17 1.59 -1.27
C THR A 306 5.72 1.85 -1.65
N ASP A 307 4.81 1.77 -0.68
CA ASP A 307 3.40 2.10 -0.89
C ASP A 307 3.23 3.42 -1.60
N VAL A 308 3.79 4.49 -1.04
CA VAL A 308 3.72 5.86 -1.58
C VAL A 308 4.23 5.93 -3.02
N ALA A 309 5.33 5.25 -3.30
CA ALA A 309 5.93 5.31 -4.62
C ALA A 309 5.08 4.56 -5.66
N ALA A 310 4.46 3.45 -5.29
CA ALA A 310 3.62 2.63 -6.17
C ALA A 310 2.13 3.04 -6.17
N ARG A 311 1.76 4.18 -5.58
CA ARG A 311 0.43 4.79 -5.79
C ARG A 311 0.38 5.42 -7.18
N GLY A 312 -0.74 5.27 -7.87
CA GLY A 312 -0.94 5.88 -9.19
C GLY A 312 -0.05 5.34 -10.32
N ILE A 313 0.72 4.26 -10.11
CA ILE A 313 1.36 3.56 -11.22
C ILE A 313 0.36 2.60 -11.86
N ASP A 314 0.14 2.78 -13.16
CA ASP A 314 -0.50 1.79 -14.01
C ASP A 314 0.54 1.13 -14.91
N ILE A 315 0.73 -0.15 -14.64
CA ILE A 315 1.65 -0.99 -15.38
C ILE A 315 0.88 -2.24 -15.78
N PRO A 316 0.55 -2.39 -17.07
CA PRO A 316 -0.14 -3.57 -17.54
C PRO A 316 0.75 -4.81 -17.42
N GLY A 317 0.13 -5.96 -17.17
CA GLY A 317 0.79 -7.26 -17.22
C GLY A 317 1.79 -7.51 -16.08
N ILE A 318 1.53 -6.98 -14.88
CA ILE A 318 2.13 -7.50 -13.64
C ILE A 318 1.49 -8.86 -13.36
N GLY A 319 2.25 -9.95 -13.48
CA GLY A 319 1.76 -11.30 -13.20
C GLY A 319 1.73 -11.60 -11.70
N MET A 320 2.62 -10.96 -10.93
CA MET A 320 2.80 -11.25 -9.52
C MET A 320 3.08 -9.99 -8.69
N VAL A 321 2.34 -9.85 -7.59
CA VAL A 321 2.59 -8.87 -6.53
C VAL A 321 3.09 -9.60 -5.29
N ILE A 322 4.20 -9.16 -4.71
CA ILE A 322 4.75 -9.71 -3.48
C ILE A 322 4.74 -8.66 -2.37
N HIS A 323 4.12 -8.98 -1.24
CA HIS A 323 4.16 -8.19 -0.02
C HIS A 323 5.33 -8.68 0.83
N ALA A 324 6.53 -8.14 0.60
CA ALA A 324 7.72 -8.45 1.39
C ALA A 324 7.58 -7.88 2.82
N ASP A 325 7.02 -6.67 2.92
CA ASP A 325 6.46 -6.14 4.14
C ASP A 325 4.94 -6.34 4.17
N ILE A 326 4.43 -6.86 5.29
CA ILE A 326 3.00 -7.11 5.46
C ILE A 326 2.19 -5.79 5.51
N PRO A 327 1.06 -5.71 4.77
CA PRO A 327 0.15 -4.56 4.82
C PRO A 327 -0.43 -4.37 6.22
N THR A 328 -0.69 -3.12 6.59
CA THR A 328 -1.18 -2.74 7.93
C THR A 328 -2.69 -2.86 8.08
N ASP A 329 -3.42 -2.74 6.98
CA ASP A 329 -4.87 -2.64 6.92
C ASP A 329 -5.40 -3.17 5.57
N VAL A 330 -6.73 -3.25 5.47
CA VAL A 330 -7.47 -3.80 4.32
C VAL A 330 -7.29 -2.96 3.07
N GLU A 331 -7.25 -1.63 3.23
CA GLU A 331 -7.16 -0.68 2.12
C GLU A 331 -5.79 -0.82 1.45
N ASN A 332 -4.74 -0.80 2.26
CA ASN A 332 -3.37 -1.02 1.81
C ASN A 332 -3.21 -2.38 1.12
N TYR A 333 -3.78 -3.44 1.69
CA TYR A 333 -3.75 -4.76 1.07
C TYR A 333 -4.40 -4.75 -0.32
N THR A 334 -5.63 -4.24 -0.41
CA THR A 334 -6.42 -4.21 -1.65
C THR A 334 -5.74 -3.39 -2.74
N HIS A 335 -5.16 -2.23 -2.38
CA HIS A 335 -4.44 -1.38 -3.33
C HIS A 335 -3.17 -2.03 -3.89
N ARG A 336 -2.48 -2.81 -3.06
CA ARG A 336 -1.29 -3.56 -3.48
C ARG A 336 -1.68 -4.76 -4.35
N SER A 337 -2.61 -5.60 -3.89
CA SER A 337 -3.03 -6.79 -4.66
C SER A 337 -3.66 -6.41 -5.99
N GLY A 338 -4.44 -5.32 -6.04
CA GLY A 338 -5.03 -4.78 -7.28
C GLY A 338 -4.03 -4.19 -8.29
N ARG A 339 -2.72 -4.33 -8.07
CA ARG A 339 -1.69 -4.06 -9.10
C ARG A 339 -1.49 -5.21 -10.07
N THR A 340 -1.97 -6.41 -9.73
CA THR A 340 -2.09 -7.55 -10.64
C THR A 340 -3.56 -7.87 -10.89
N GLY A 341 -3.87 -8.86 -11.74
CA GLY A 341 -5.26 -9.25 -12.00
C GLY A 341 -6.07 -8.24 -12.83
N ARG A 342 -5.40 -7.41 -13.65
CA ARG A 342 -6.03 -6.31 -14.40
C ARG A 342 -6.45 -6.75 -15.81
N ALA A 343 -7.48 -6.10 -16.33
CA ALA A 343 -7.97 -6.28 -17.71
C ALA A 343 -8.27 -7.76 -18.07
N GLY A 344 -8.87 -8.51 -17.12
CA GLY A 344 -9.22 -9.93 -17.29
C GLY A 344 -8.04 -10.90 -17.27
N GLN A 345 -6.81 -10.43 -17.04
CA GLN A 345 -5.66 -11.31 -16.85
C GLN A 345 -5.65 -11.86 -15.42
N LYS A 346 -5.27 -13.13 -15.27
CA LYS A 346 -5.05 -13.73 -13.94
C LYS A 346 -3.79 -13.16 -13.30
N GLY A 347 -3.85 -12.93 -11.99
CA GLY A 347 -2.76 -12.40 -11.18
C GLY A 347 -2.47 -13.23 -9.94
N ARG A 348 -1.29 -13.03 -9.33
CA ARG A 348 -0.92 -13.67 -8.05
C ARG A 348 -0.53 -12.61 -7.03
N SER A 349 -1.12 -12.65 -5.83
CA SER A 349 -0.74 -11.80 -4.70
C SER A 349 -0.13 -12.65 -3.59
N ILE A 350 1.19 -12.57 -3.43
CA ILE A 350 1.97 -13.37 -2.48
C ILE A 350 2.30 -12.55 -1.23
N LEU A 351 1.99 -13.08 -0.05
CA LEU A 351 2.38 -12.48 1.23
C LEU A 351 3.52 -13.26 1.86
N MET A 352 4.62 -12.57 2.17
CA MET A 352 5.74 -13.12 2.94
C MET A 352 5.45 -12.85 4.41
N VAL A 353 4.85 -13.83 5.11
CA VAL A 353 4.28 -13.66 6.45
C VAL A 353 5.26 -14.11 7.54
N PRO A 354 5.84 -13.18 8.32
CA PRO A 354 6.55 -13.57 9.53
C PRO A 354 5.63 -14.30 10.49
N LEU A 355 6.11 -15.39 11.10
CA LEU A 355 5.34 -16.20 12.04
C LEU A 355 4.57 -15.40 13.11
N HIS A 356 5.25 -14.43 13.73
CA HIS A 356 4.65 -13.60 14.78
C HIS A 356 3.55 -12.64 14.28
N LEU A 357 3.41 -12.45 12.97
CA LEU A 357 2.40 -11.60 12.34
C LEU A 357 1.24 -12.39 11.72
N GLN A 358 1.27 -13.72 11.75
CA GLN A 358 0.26 -14.58 11.11
C GLN A 358 -1.18 -14.21 11.54
N GLY A 359 -1.42 -14.01 12.84
CA GLY A 359 -2.74 -13.63 13.36
C GLY A 359 -3.22 -12.26 12.85
N ARG A 360 -2.32 -11.29 12.69
CA ARG A 360 -2.65 -9.97 12.13
C ARG A 360 -2.99 -10.09 10.66
N VAL A 361 -2.21 -10.84 9.90
CA VAL A 361 -2.45 -11.08 8.46
C VAL A 361 -3.80 -11.75 8.25
N ARG A 362 -4.11 -12.81 9.00
CA ARG A 362 -5.43 -13.48 8.91
C ARG A 362 -6.59 -12.52 9.14
N ARG A 363 -6.46 -11.59 10.11
CA ARG A 363 -7.49 -10.58 10.37
C ARG A 363 -7.66 -9.62 9.20
N VAL A 364 -6.56 -9.07 8.68
CA VAL A 364 -6.60 -8.12 7.54
C VAL A 364 -7.23 -8.79 6.32
N LEU A 365 -6.82 -10.01 5.99
CA LEU A 365 -7.34 -10.74 4.84
C LEU A 365 -8.82 -11.11 5.00
N SER A 366 -9.23 -11.56 6.19
CA SER A 366 -10.64 -11.84 6.48
C SER A 366 -11.52 -10.59 6.36
N GLN A 367 -11.05 -9.44 6.85
CA GLN A 367 -11.77 -8.16 6.69
C GLN A 367 -11.81 -7.70 5.22
N ALA A 368 -10.82 -8.08 4.42
CA ALA A 368 -10.82 -7.86 2.97
C ALA A 368 -11.71 -8.84 2.20
N GLY A 369 -12.34 -9.81 2.87
CA GLY A 369 -13.10 -10.88 2.21
C GLY A 369 -12.23 -11.86 1.42
N VAL A 370 -10.94 -11.97 1.76
CA VAL A 370 -9.97 -12.81 1.05
C VAL A 370 -9.51 -13.96 1.91
N GLU A 371 -9.59 -15.18 1.36
CA GLU A 371 -9.07 -16.39 1.99
C GLU A 371 -7.80 -16.84 1.24
N PRO A 372 -6.59 -16.67 1.81
CA PRO A 372 -5.36 -17.00 1.10
C PRO A 372 -5.06 -18.51 1.14
N GLN A 373 -4.39 -18.99 0.11
CA GLN A 373 -3.77 -20.32 0.09
C GLN A 373 -2.47 -20.29 0.91
N TRP A 374 -2.48 -20.92 2.07
CA TRP A 374 -1.28 -21.10 2.89
C TRP A 374 -0.46 -22.26 2.34
N GLN A 375 0.76 -21.97 1.91
CA GLN A 375 1.65 -22.99 1.35
C GLN A 375 3.11 -22.73 1.73
N PRO A 376 3.97 -23.75 1.78
CA PRO A 376 5.39 -23.56 2.01
C PRO A 376 6.03 -22.76 0.87
N ILE A 377 7.15 -22.09 1.16
CA ILE A 377 8.00 -21.49 0.14
C ILE A 377 8.53 -22.60 -0.78
N PRO A 378 8.62 -22.38 -2.11
CA PRO A 378 9.23 -23.33 -3.02
C PRO A 378 10.62 -23.78 -2.55
N SER A 379 10.85 -25.08 -2.48
CA SER A 379 12.14 -25.64 -2.12
C SER A 379 13.14 -25.56 -3.27
N ARG A 380 14.43 -25.63 -2.96
CA ARG A 380 15.51 -25.76 -3.95
C ARG A 380 15.23 -26.87 -4.97
N ALA A 381 14.85 -28.06 -4.50
CA ALA A 381 14.52 -29.18 -5.39
C ALA A 381 13.33 -28.89 -6.31
N GLN A 382 12.32 -28.13 -5.86
CA GLN A 382 11.20 -27.71 -6.71
C GLN A 382 11.62 -26.68 -7.78
N ILE A 383 12.57 -25.79 -7.45
CA ILE A 383 13.14 -24.82 -8.38
C ILE A 383 13.99 -25.55 -9.43
N GLU A 384 14.92 -26.40 -9.01
CA GLU A 384 15.78 -27.19 -9.90
C GLU A 384 14.94 -28.08 -10.84
N LYS A 385 13.91 -28.76 -10.32
CA LYS A 385 12.97 -29.55 -11.14
C LYS A 385 12.24 -28.69 -12.18
N ARG A 386 11.79 -27.49 -11.80
CA ARG A 386 11.11 -26.57 -12.72
C ARG A 386 12.07 -26.06 -13.80
N HIS A 387 13.26 -25.61 -13.41
CA HIS A 387 14.28 -25.13 -14.34
C HIS A 387 14.64 -26.23 -15.35
N THR A 388 14.92 -27.45 -14.87
CA THR A 388 15.19 -28.61 -15.74
C THR A 388 14.05 -28.88 -16.72
N LYS A 389 12.79 -28.75 -16.27
CA LYS A 389 11.61 -28.93 -17.13
C LYS A 389 11.53 -27.85 -18.22
N LEU A 390 11.75 -26.58 -17.86
CA LEU A 390 11.72 -25.46 -18.82
C LEU A 390 12.87 -25.57 -19.82
N PHE A 391 14.09 -25.76 -19.33
CA PHE A 391 15.27 -25.96 -20.17
C PHE A 391 15.07 -27.11 -21.15
N ARG A 392 14.55 -28.26 -20.70
CA ARG A 392 14.26 -29.39 -21.59
C ARG A 392 13.21 -29.05 -22.66
N ARG A 393 12.16 -28.31 -22.30
CA ARG A 393 11.15 -27.85 -23.26
C ARG A 393 11.79 -26.95 -24.32
N ASP A 394 12.58 -25.98 -23.89
CA ASP A 394 13.18 -24.98 -24.77
C ASP A 394 14.23 -25.62 -25.68
N LEU A 395 15.03 -26.57 -25.16
CA LEU A 395 15.94 -27.38 -25.95
C LEU A 395 15.20 -28.21 -27.00
N HIS A 396 14.11 -28.89 -26.64
CA HIS A 396 13.32 -29.65 -27.61
C HIS A 396 12.69 -28.75 -28.68
N ALA A 397 12.24 -27.55 -28.33
CA ALA A 397 11.71 -26.58 -29.29
C ALA A 397 12.80 -26.12 -30.28
N GLN A 398 13.98 -25.75 -29.78
CA GLN A 398 15.11 -25.34 -30.60
C GLN A 398 15.61 -26.48 -31.52
N LEU A 399 15.54 -27.74 -31.07
CA LEU A 399 15.92 -28.89 -31.89
C LEU A 399 14.88 -29.22 -32.98
N ALA A 400 13.60 -28.91 -32.75
CA ALA A 400 12.53 -29.13 -33.73
C ALA A 400 12.54 -28.06 -34.84
N GLU A 401 12.80 -26.81 -34.46
CA GLU A 401 12.94 -25.66 -35.36
C GLU A 401 14.27 -24.96 -35.10
N PRO A 402 15.40 -25.51 -35.59
CA PRO A 402 16.69 -24.90 -35.38
C PRO A 402 16.82 -23.60 -36.16
N ASP A 403 17.28 -22.54 -35.50
CA ASP A 403 17.80 -21.35 -36.17
C ASP A 403 18.89 -21.74 -37.19
N GLU A 404 19.14 -20.90 -38.21
CA GLU A 404 20.22 -21.12 -39.18
C GLU A 404 21.56 -21.32 -38.47
N VAL A 405 21.97 -22.59 -38.34
CA VAL A 405 23.25 -22.96 -37.74
C VAL A 405 24.36 -22.50 -38.68
N SER A 406 25.21 -21.59 -38.21
CA SER A 406 26.34 -21.08 -38.97
C SER A 406 27.30 -22.21 -39.37
N GLU A 407 27.88 -22.16 -40.57
CA GLU A 407 28.93 -23.11 -40.99
C GLU A 407 30.10 -23.19 -39.99
N LYS A 408 30.39 -22.09 -39.26
CA LYS A 408 31.37 -22.08 -38.17
C LYS A 408 30.97 -22.98 -36.99
N GLN A 409 29.69 -23.01 -36.64
CA GLN A 409 29.19 -23.84 -35.54
C GLN A 409 29.21 -25.32 -35.93
N LYS A 410 28.83 -25.64 -37.17
CA LYS A 410 28.91 -27.01 -37.70
C LYS A 410 30.35 -27.51 -37.78
N SER A 411 31.28 -26.69 -38.27
CA SER A 411 32.70 -27.06 -38.33
C SER A 411 33.29 -27.27 -36.94
N TYR A 412 32.92 -26.44 -35.96
CA TYR A 412 33.39 -26.60 -34.59
C TYR A 412 32.81 -27.85 -33.91
N ALA A 413 31.52 -28.14 -34.10
CA ALA A 413 30.91 -29.37 -33.60
C ALA A 413 31.58 -30.62 -34.20
N LYS A 414 31.89 -30.60 -35.49
CA LYS A 414 32.62 -31.68 -36.16
C LYS A 414 34.05 -31.84 -35.61
N PHE A 415 34.77 -30.73 -35.43
CA PHE A 415 36.09 -30.72 -34.83
C PHE A 415 36.11 -31.28 -33.39
N LEU A 416 35.06 -31.03 -32.60
CA LEU A 416 34.92 -31.60 -31.25
C LEU A 416 34.75 -33.13 -31.28
N LEU A 417 34.07 -33.66 -32.29
CA LEU A 417 33.86 -35.10 -32.47
C LEU A 417 35.10 -35.82 -33.03
N GLU A 418 35.92 -35.14 -33.83
CA GLU A 418 37.12 -35.70 -34.47
C GLU A 418 38.40 -35.62 -33.60
N GLN A 419 38.29 -35.18 -32.33
CA GLN A 419 39.45 -35.07 -31.43
C GLN A 419 40.09 -36.44 -31.15
N PRO A 420 41.44 -36.51 -31.09
CA PRO A 420 42.18 -37.77 -30.90
C PRO A 420 41.94 -38.46 -29.55
N GLU A 421 41.36 -37.75 -28.57
CA GLU A 421 41.00 -38.29 -27.26
C GLU A 421 39.74 -39.17 -27.29
N GLY A 422 38.99 -39.23 -28.41
CA GLY A 422 37.86 -40.14 -28.58
C GLY A 422 36.66 -39.81 -27.70
N ARG A 423 36.19 -38.56 -27.71
CA ARG A 423 35.01 -38.14 -26.94
C ARG A 423 33.72 -38.55 -27.66
N THR A 424 32.81 -39.17 -26.92
CA THR A 424 31.50 -39.53 -27.44
C THR A 424 30.60 -38.28 -27.58
N PRO A 425 29.64 -38.26 -28.52
CA PRO A 425 28.64 -37.19 -28.60
C PRO A 425 27.93 -36.96 -27.25
N GLU A 426 27.68 -38.03 -26.51
CA GLU A 426 27.04 -38.00 -25.19
C GLU A 426 27.86 -37.22 -24.16
N GLU A 427 29.19 -37.39 -24.13
CA GLU A 427 30.08 -36.65 -23.22
C GLU A 427 30.13 -35.16 -23.55
N ILE A 428 30.14 -34.82 -24.85
CA ILE A 428 30.12 -33.42 -25.30
C ILE A 428 28.79 -32.76 -24.92
N ILE A 429 27.68 -33.44 -25.17
CA ILE A 429 26.34 -32.94 -24.79
C ILE A 429 26.25 -32.81 -23.26
N ALA A 430 26.73 -33.80 -22.49
CA ALA A 430 26.73 -33.72 -21.04
C ALA A 430 27.54 -32.53 -20.51
N ALA A 431 28.71 -32.24 -21.10
CA ALA A 431 29.52 -31.08 -20.75
C ALA A 431 28.81 -29.76 -21.10
N LEU A 432 28.20 -29.66 -22.28
CA LEU A 432 27.42 -28.48 -22.68
C LEU A 432 26.20 -28.27 -21.78
N LEU A 433 25.50 -29.34 -21.42
CA LEU A 433 24.39 -29.32 -20.46
C LEU A 433 24.86 -28.85 -19.08
N GLN A 434 26.02 -29.32 -18.62
CA GLN A 434 26.62 -28.90 -17.36
C GLN A 434 27.00 -27.40 -17.37
N MET A 435 27.51 -26.90 -18.50
CA MET A 435 27.80 -25.47 -18.68
C MET A 435 26.53 -24.62 -18.77
N ALA A 436 25.44 -25.19 -19.28
CA ALA A 436 24.13 -24.55 -19.37
C ALA A 436 23.34 -24.60 -18.04
N GLU A 437 23.83 -25.33 -17.02
CA GLU A 437 23.19 -25.32 -15.71
C GLU A 437 23.22 -23.91 -15.10
N PRO A 438 22.15 -23.51 -14.38
CA PRO A 438 22.10 -22.20 -13.78
C PRO A 438 23.20 -22.08 -12.72
N ALA A 439 23.78 -20.88 -12.65
CA ALA A 439 24.77 -20.53 -11.64
C ALA A 439 24.28 -20.94 -10.24
N PRO A 440 25.16 -21.34 -9.30
CA PRO A 440 24.75 -21.81 -7.97
C PRO A 440 23.79 -20.86 -7.23
N SER A 441 23.92 -19.55 -7.43
CA SER A 441 23.04 -18.52 -6.87
C SER A 441 21.58 -18.61 -7.34
N ASN A 442 21.34 -19.26 -8.48
CA ASN A 442 20.04 -19.37 -9.16
C ASN A 442 19.38 -20.74 -8.99
N ARG A 443 19.97 -21.63 -8.17
CA ARG A 443 19.37 -22.95 -7.84
C ARG A 443 18.35 -22.86 -6.71
N GLY A 444 18.32 -21.74 -5.99
CA GLY A 444 17.49 -21.52 -4.81
C GLY A 444 18.17 -21.93 -3.50
N TYR A 445 17.54 -21.59 -2.39
CA TYR A 445 18.06 -21.78 -1.03
C TYR A 445 17.28 -22.85 -0.28
N ASP A 446 17.98 -23.59 0.57
CA ASP A 446 17.35 -24.43 1.58
C ASP A 446 16.88 -23.54 2.75
N LEU A 447 15.61 -23.71 3.10
CA LEU A 447 14.94 -22.95 4.16
C LEU A 447 14.60 -23.89 5.31
N GLU A 448 14.67 -23.37 6.53
CA GLU A 448 14.33 -24.18 7.70
C GLU A 448 12.81 -24.43 7.76
N LYS A 449 12.42 -25.70 7.89
CA LYS A 449 11.01 -26.06 8.03
C LYS A 449 10.40 -25.33 9.22
N ILE A 450 9.25 -24.71 8.97
CA ILE A 450 8.42 -24.12 10.01
C ILE A 450 7.50 -25.24 10.51
N THR A 451 7.81 -25.79 11.68
CA THR A 451 6.89 -26.67 12.39
C THR A 451 5.87 -25.79 13.10
N GLU A 452 4.66 -25.66 12.55
CA GLU A 452 3.53 -25.16 13.33
C GLU A 452 3.30 -26.16 14.47
N LYS A 453 3.56 -25.76 15.72
CA LYS A 453 2.95 -26.47 16.85
C LYS A 453 1.44 -26.21 16.73
N PRO A 454 0.57 -27.24 16.64
CA PRO A 454 -0.86 -27.02 16.49
C PRO A 454 -1.35 -26.15 17.64
N GLY A 455 -1.82 -24.95 17.32
CA GLY A 455 -2.51 -24.10 18.27
C GLY A 455 -3.76 -24.85 18.73
N ARG A 456 -3.90 -25.07 20.04
CA ARG A 456 -5.10 -25.65 20.65
C ARG A 456 -6.32 -24.87 20.16
N HIS A 457 -7.14 -25.50 19.33
CA HIS A 457 -8.50 -25.06 19.03
C HIS A 457 -9.28 -24.95 20.34
N SER A 458 -9.64 -23.72 20.71
CA SER A 458 -10.53 -23.44 21.82
C SER A 458 -11.96 -23.65 21.36
N ASP A 459 -12.46 -24.87 21.53
CA ASP A 459 -13.88 -25.15 21.47
C ASP A 459 -14.24 -26.07 22.64
N GLN A 460 -14.58 -25.48 23.78
CA GLN A 460 -15.45 -26.10 24.77
C GLN A 460 -15.96 -25.07 25.77
N ARG A 461 -17.27 -24.80 25.65
CA ARG A 461 -18.10 -24.22 26.70
C ARG A 461 -18.09 -25.13 27.93
N ARG A 462 -17.79 -24.57 29.11
CA ARG A 462 -18.42 -24.79 30.44
C ARG A 462 -17.48 -24.22 31.51
N SER A 463 -17.91 -23.15 32.17
CA SER A 463 -18.53 -23.18 33.51
C SER A 463 -17.48 -23.14 34.62
N HIS A 464 -17.64 -22.16 35.51
CA HIS A 464 -16.96 -21.96 36.79
C HIS A 464 -16.25 -23.18 37.38
N ASP A 465 -14.95 -23.04 37.73
CA ASP A 465 -14.61 -22.93 39.15
C ASP A 465 -13.24 -22.26 39.37
N ARG A 466 -13.15 -21.54 40.47
CA ARG A 466 -11.93 -20.93 41.00
C ARG A 466 -11.10 -22.04 41.66
N ARG A 467 -9.83 -22.21 41.26
CA ARG A 467 -8.68 -22.40 42.18
C ARG A 467 -7.37 -22.63 41.42
N SER A 468 -6.48 -21.67 41.64
CA SER A 468 -5.02 -21.76 41.84
C SER A 468 -4.39 -23.17 41.86
N HIS A 469 -3.45 -23.41 40.94
CA HIS A 469 -2.08 -23.96 41.11
C HIS A 469 -1.59 -24.44 39.74
N ASP A 470 -0.84 -23.62 39.00
CA ASP A 470 0.62 -23.50 39.11
C ASP A 470 1.35 -24.82 38.78
N ARG A 471 1.76 -24.97 37.52
CA ARG A 471 2.96 -25.72 37.16
C ARG A 471 3.64 -25.09 35.94
N ARG A 472 4.80 -24.50 36.25
CA ARG A 472 6.05 -24.40 35.46
C ARG A 472 6.21 -23.17 34.57
N ASN A 473 7.10 -22.28 35.00
CA ASN A 473 8.42 -22.22 34.39
C ASN A 473 9.50 -21.77 35.38
N HIS A 474 10.48 -22.66 35.56
CA HIS A 474 11.80 -22.35 36.10
C HIS A 474 12.46 -21.27 35.24
N PHE A 475 12.51 -20.05 35.75
CA PHE A 475 13.67 -19.20 35.64
C PHE A 475 14.17 -19.05 37.08
N GLU A 476 15.48 -19.14 37.30
CA GLU A 476 16.10 -18.85 38.58
C GLU A 476 15.71 -17.44 39.03
N ASP A 477 14.71 -17.38 39.91
CA ASP A 477 14.13 -16.18 40.50
C ASP A 477 14.86 -15.90 41.81
N GLN A 478 16.01 -15.23 41.72
CA GLN A 478 16.61 -14.52 42.86
C GLN A 478 16.09 -13.07 42.96
N GLY A 479 14.88 -12.77 42.46
CA GLY A 479 14.26 -11.46 42.55
C GLY A 479 13.23 -11.38 43.69
N LEU A 480 13.25 -10.29 44.45
CA LEU A 480 12.24 -9.99 45.47
C LEU A 480 10.82 -9.97 44.83
N ARG A 481 9.87 -10.69 45.44
CA ARG A 481 8.48 -10.72 44.97
C ARG A 481 7.76 -9.45 45.44
N LYS A 482 6.66 -9.07 44.79
CA LYS A 482 5.89 -7.84 45.10
C LYS A 482 5.45 -7.71 46.58
N ARG A 483 5.35 -8.83 47.30
CA ARG A 483 4.99 -8.89 48.74
C ARG A 483 6.17 -8.60 49.68
N ASP A 484 7.40 -8.63 49.17
CA ASP A 484 8.64 -8.44 49.92
C ASP A 484 9.13 -6.97 49.84
N LEU A 485 8.34 -6.08 49.21
CA LEU A 485 8.66 -4.66 49.02
C LEU A 485 7.89 -3.81 50.04
N SER A 486 8.54 -2.81 50.64
CA SER A 486 8.01 -1.99 51.75
C SER A 486 6.82 -1.09 51.39
N GLY A 487 6.52 -0.93 50.08
CA GLY A 487 5.51 0.00 49.57
C GLY A 487 5.97 1.46 49.46
N ASN A 488 7.17 1.79 49.94
CA ASN A 488 7.80 3.09 49.75
C ASN A 488 8.67 3.09 48.49
N PHE A 489 8.80 4.26 47.86
CA PHE A 489 9.50 4.44 46.59
C PHE A 489 10.44 5.65 46.61
N ASP A 490 11.64 5.44 46.09
CA ASP A 490 12.59 6.48 45.74
C ASP A 490 12.42 6.90 44.27
N VAL A 491 12.62 8.18 43.99
CA VAL A 491 12.44 8.75 42.65
C VAL A 491 13.77 8.84 41.91
N PHE A 492 13.76 8.41 40.66
CA PHE A 492 14.91 8.46 39.74
C PHE A 492 14.53 9.18 38.45
N GLU A 493 15.51 9.82 37.83
CA GLU A 493 15.38 10.48 36.53
C GLU A 493 16.33 9.84 35.53
N ILE A 494 15.83 9.65 34.30
CA ILE A 494 16.61 9.23 33.15
C ILE A 494 16.54 10.32 32.08
N ASN A 495 17.67 10.65 31.44
CA ASN A 495 17.74 11.60 30.32
C ASN A 495 17.16 11.02 29.00
N TRP A 496 16.04 10.28 29.11
CA TRP A 496 15.34 9.65 28.00
C TRP A 496 13.87 10.07 27.97
N GLY A 497 13.57 11.14 27.23
CA GLY A 497 12.22 11.65 27.01
C GLY A 497 11.60 11.27 25.66
N PHE A 498 10.38 11.73 25.43
CA PHE A 498 9.61 11.47 24.20
C PHE A 498 10.33 11.91 22.93
N HIS A 499 10.99 13.07 22.92
CA HIS A 499 11.71 13.56 21.74
C HIS A 499 12.89 12.68 21.33
N ASN A 500 13.44 11.91 22.28
CA ASN A 500 14.59 11.04 22.06
C ASN A 500 14.16 9.56 21.99
N GLY A 501 12.88 9.30 21.64
CA GLY A 501 12.34 7.96 21.42
C GLY A 501 11.94 7.18 22.69
N GLY A 502 11.91 7.86 23.84
CA GLY A 502 11.51 7.31 25.13
C GLY A 502 10.00 7.15 25.24
N ASN A 503 9.54 5.96 25.66
CA ASN A 503 8.16 5.71 26.07
C ASN A 503 8.14 4.82 27.32
N ALA A 504 7.02 4.78 28.05
CA ALA A 504 6.95 4.10 29.35
C ALA A 504 7.36 2.61 29.28
N SER A 505 7.04 1.90 28.19
CA SER A 505 7.42 0.49 28.02
C SER A 505 8.91 0.30 27.78
N ARG A 506 9.53 1.18 26.99
CA ARG A 506 10.97 1.14 26.68
C ARG A 506 11.81 1.53 27.89
N ILE A 507 11.38 2.59 28.59
CA ILE A 507 12.01 3.03 29.84
C ILE A 507 11.92 1.91 30.87
N LEU A 508 10.74 1.32 31.07
CA LEU A 508 10.56 0.18 31.99
C LEU A 508 11.47 -1.01 31.64
N SER A 509 11.56 -1.37 30.36
CA SER A 509 12.39 -2.50 29.93
C SER A 509 13.88 -2.21 30.15
N HIS A 510 14.32 -0.97 29.90
CA HIS A 510 15.69 -0.55 30.11
C HIS A 510 16.05 -0.53 31.59
N ILE A 511 15.23 0.07 32.46
CA ILE A 511 15.51 0.16 33.90
C ILE A 511 15.46 -1.21 34.60
N CYS A 512 14.53 -2.10 34.23
CA CYS A 512 14.50 -3.45 34.79
C CYS A 512 15.76 -4.25 34.43
N ARG A 513 16.21 -4.14 33.17
CA ARG A 513 17.43 -4.81 32.69
C ARG A 513 18.68 -4.23 33.36
N ARG A 514 18.83 -2.91 33.34
CA ARG A 514 20.03 -2.21 33.83
C ARG A 514 20.14 -2.27 35.36
N GLY A 515 19.02 -2.08 36.03
CA GLY A 515 18.91 -2.15 37.47
C GLY A 515 18.91 -3.57 38.04
N LYS A 516 18.83 -4.60 37.19
CA LYS A 516 18.62 -6.01 37.59
C LYS A 516 17.43 -6.21 38.53
N ILE A 517 16.40 -5.39 38.37
CA ILE A 517 15.18 -5.42 39.17
C ILE A 517 13.99 -5.86 38.34
N THR A 518 13.02 -6.49 39.00
CA THR A 518 11.78 -6.92 38.34
C THR A 518 10.82 -5.74 38.20
N ARG A 519 9.83 -5.89 37.31
CA ARG A 519 8.75 -4.90 37.15
C ARG A 519 7.99 -4.62 38.44
N ALA A 520 7.98 -5.55 39.39
CA ALA A 520 7.29 -5.38 40.67
C ALA A 520 7.90 -4.27 41.54
N ALA A 521 9.20 -4.01 41.38
CA ALA A 521 9.93 -2.99 42.11
C ALA A 521 9.81 -1.58 41.51
N ILE A 522 9.15 -1.43 40.36
CA ILE A 522 8.96 -0.14 39.67
C ILE A 522 7.56 0.40 39.95
N GLY A 523 7.50 1.64 40.43
CA GLY A 523 6.27 2.39 40.67
C GLY A 523 5.79 3.16 39.43
N GLN A 524 5.35 4.41 39.63
CA GLN A 524 4.90 5.26 38.53
C GLN A 524 6.06 5.66 37.61
N ILE A 525 5.79 5.73 36.30
CA ILE A 525 6.70 6.30 35.29
C ILE A 525 5.99 7.49 34.64
N SER A 526 6.62 8.65 34.69
CA SER A 526 6.17 9.87 34.01
C SER A 526 7.17 10.23 32.92
N VAL A 527 6.72 10.14 31.67
CA VAL A 527 7.55 10.44 30.49
C VAL A 527 7.48 11.92 30.19
N GLY A 528 8.61 12.62 30.25
CA GLY A 528 8.73 14.04 29.87
C GLY A 528 9.23 14.21 28.44
N THR A 529 9.41 15.46 28.03
CA THR A 529 9.85 15.84 26.67
C THR A 529 11.31 15.45 26.41
N GLY A 530 12.23 15.83 27.31
CA GLY A 530 13.68 15.52 27.21
C GLY A 530 14.19 14.49 28.23
N SER A 531 13.55 14.37 29.39
CA SER A 531 13.86 13.38 30.43
C SER A 531 12.59 12.71 30.96
N SER A 532 12.73 11.59 31.63
CA SER A 532 11.62 10.86 32.27
C SER A 532 11.93 10.56 33.72
N ILE A 533 10.90 10.54 34.55
CA ILE A 533 11.01 10.32 35.99
C ILE A 533 10.26 9.03 36.34
N PHE A 534 10.81 8.21 37.22
CA PHE A 534 10.20 6.96 37.65
C PHE A 534 10.49 6.62 39.10
N GLU A 535 9.65 5.78 39.68
CA GLU A 535 9.76 5.30 41.06
C GLU A 535 10.39 3.90 41.11
N VAL A 536 11.30 3.70 42.06
CA VAL A 536 11.90 2.40 42.40
C VAL A 536 11.68 2.16 43.88
N SER A 537 11.26 0.95 44.27
CA SER A 537 11.04 0.65 45.69
C SER A 537 12.32 0.88 46.50
N ASP A 538 12.19 1.54 47.66
CA ASP A 538 13.30 1.83 48.59
C ASP A 538 14.11 0.59 48.97
N THR A 539 13.45 -0.57 49.05
CA THR A 539 14.05 -1.89 49.34
C THR A 539 15.13 -2.30 48.37
N VAL A 540 15.07 -1.83 47.11
CA VAL A 540 16.05 -2.14 46.06
C VAL A 540 16.70 -0.90 45.46
N SER A 541 16.35 0.30 45.94
CA SER A 541 16.78 1.56 45.33
C SER A 541 18.29 1.78 45.41
N MET A 542 18.92 1.37 46.52
CA MET A 542 20.38 1.48 46.69
C MET A 542 21.14 0.53 45.77
N GLU A 543 20.64 -0.69 45.56
CA GLU A 543 21.26 -1.66 44.64
C GLU A 543 21.05 -1.25 43.18
N PHE A 544 19.84 -0.77 42.86
CA PHE A 544 19.49 -0.20 41.57
C PHE A 544 20.41 0.97 41.19
N GLU A 545 20.67 1.88 42.12
CA GLU A 545 21.53 3.04 41.93
C GLU A 545 22.99 2.62 41.67
N LYS A 546 23.51 1.66 42.45
CA LYS A 546 24.84 1.09 42.21
C LYS A 546 24.95 0.39 40.85
N ALA A 547 23.90 -0.33 40.43
CA ALA A 547 23.88 -1.02 39.14
C ALA A 547 23.81 -0.04 37.95
N CYS A 548 23.05 1.05 38.10
CA CYS A 548 22.89 2.07 37.06
C CYS A 548 24.06 3.06 36.99
N GLY A 549 24.86 3.20 38.06
CA GLY A 549 26.03 4.09 38.11
C GLY A 549 27.20 3.68 37.21
N ARG A 550 27.17 2.47 36.63
CA ARG A 550 28.11 2.05 35.57
C ARG A 550 27.53 2.40 34.18
N PRO A 551 28.36 2.86 33.22
CA PRO A 551 27.90 3.09 31.85
C PRO A 551 27.33 1.80 31.22
N ASP A 552 26.16 1.86 30.57
CA ASP A 552 25.59 0.73 29.83
C ASP A 552 26.29 0.62 28.47
N SER A 553 26.89 -0.54 28.16
CA SER A 553 27.60 -0.75 26.89
C SER A 553 26.70 -0.70 25.66
N ARG A 554 25.39 -0.85 25.83
CA ARG A 554 24.40 -0.76 24.73
C ARG A 554 23.82 0.63 24.56
N ASP A 555 23.81 1.42 25.62
CA ASP A 555 23.17 2.73 25.67
C ASP A 555 24.02 3.72 26.52
N PRO A 556 25.26 4.05 26.10
CA PRO A 556 26.22 4.80 26.92
C PRO A 556 25.76 6.23 27.22
N ASP A 557 24.93 6.80 26.35
CA ASP A 557 24.41 8.17 26.47
C ASP A 557 23.22 8.28 27.45
N LEU A 558 22.69 7.16 27.93
CA LEU A 558 21.59 7.15 28.89
C LEU A 558 22.11 7.17 30.33
N ILE A 559 21.76 8.24 31.03
CA ILE A 559 22.17 8.53 32.40
C ILE A 559 20.94 8.43 33.30
N VAL A 560 21.05 7.59 34.34
CA VAL A 560 20.03 7.42 35.38
C VAL A 560 20.59 7.93 36.70
N GLN A 561 19.88 8.83 37.37
CA GLN A 561 20.30 9.43 38.65
C GLN A 561 19.13 9.54 39.61
N ARG A 562 19.41 9.47 40.92
CA ARG A 562 18.40 9.71 41.96
C ARG A 562 17.96 11.18 41.91
N SER A 563 16.65 11.41 41.93
CA SER A 563 16.06 12.74 41.77
C SER A 563 15.38 13.19 43.06
N LYS A 564 15.49 14.48 43.39
CA LYS A 564 14.73 15.13 44.48
C LYS A 564 13.33 15.60 44.03
N LYS A 565 12.95 15.35 42.77
CA LYS A 565 11.66 15.77 42.20
C LYS A 565 10.54 14.86 42.70
N THR A 566 9.42 15.44 43.15
CA THR A 566 8.23 14.68 43.55
C THR A 566 7.33 14.42 42.35
N LEU A 567 6.87 13.18 42.17
CA LEU A 567 5.86 12.85 41.16
C LEU A 567 4.49 13.38 41.61
N VAL A 568 4.01 14.45 40.97
CA VAL A 568 2.67 14.99 41.24
C VAL A 568 1.63 14.03 40.68
N SER A 569 0.80 13.43 41.54
CA SER A 569 -0.29 12.55 41.12
C SER A 569 -1.30 13.33 40.26
N ARG A 570 -1.43 13.01 38.97
CA ARG A 570 -2.62 13.37 38.18
C ARG A 570 -3.58 12.20 38.25
N ARG A 571 -4.54 12.23 39.20
CA ARG A 571 -5.70 11.32 39.15
C ARG A 571 -6.42 11.51 37.80
N PRO A 572 -6.69 10.44 37.04
CA PRO A 572 -7.49 10.57 35.82
C PRO A 572 -8.92 11.01 36.18
N ARG A 573 -9.37 12.14 35.63
CA ARG A 573 -10.79 12.56 35.69
C ARG A 573 -11.62 11.48 34.98
N ARG A 574 -12.47 10.76 35.72
CA ARG A 574 -13.52 9.91 35.14
C ARG A 574 -14.40 10.78 34.22
N PRO A 575 -14.69 10.34 32.99
CA PRO A 575 -15.72 10.98 32.18
C PRO A 575 -17.06 10.83 32.92
N LYS A 576 -17.81 11.94 33.08
CA LYS A 576 -19.20 11.90 33.53
C LYS A 576 -20.00 11.12 32.47
N SER A 577 -20.39 9.90 32.80
CA SER A 577 -21.36 9.13 32.02
C SER A 577 -22.74 9.74 32.25
N ASP A 578 -23.27 10.39 31.21
CA ASP A 578 -24.65 10.83 31.17
C ASP A 578 -25.54 9.61 30.86
N ARG A 579 -25.97 8.91 31.91
CA ARG A 579 -27.07 7.94 31.89
C ARG A 579 -27.82 8.06 33.20
N GLY A 580 -28.66 9.08 33.29
CA GLY A 580 -29.72 9.15 34.29
C GLY A 580 -30.71 8.01 34.09
N LYS A 581 -30.56 6.93 34.86
CA LYS A 581 -31.66 6.01 35.17
C LYS A 581 -32.36 6.55 36.41
N GLY A 582 -33.44 7.30 36.20
CA GLY A 582 -34.37 7.67 37.26
C GLY A 582 -35.13 6.44 37.73
N HIS A 583 -34.85 5.99 38.95
CA HIS A 583 -35.79 5.20 39.73
C HIS A 583 -36.88 6.16 40.23
N ARG A 584 -38.13 5.96 39.80
CA ARG A 584 -39.32 6.39 40.54
C ARG A 584 -40.11 5.15 40.92
N SER A 585 -40.05 4.84 42.21
CA SER A 585 -40.99 3.99 42.93
C SER A 585 -42.29 4.76 43.19
N PHE A 586 -43.44 4.15 42.91
CA PHE A 586 -44.78 4.32 43.52
C PHE A 586 -45.69 3.47 42.61
N GLY A 587 -46.32 2.38 43.03
CA GLY A 587 -47.35 2.27 44.06
C GLY A 587 -48.55 1.59 43.35
N GLY A 588 -49.05 0.48 43.91
CA GLY A 588 -50.02 -0.41 43.24
C GLY A 588 -51.48 0.07 43.23
N ARG A 589 -52.35 -0.83 42.74
CA ARG A 589 -53.79 -0.73 42.38
C ARG A 589 -54.03 -0.10 40.99
N GLU A 590 -54.89 -0.59 40.11
CA GLU A 590 -56.06 -1.47 40.24
C GLU A 590 -56.39 -2.09 38.87
N LYS A 591 -57.06 -3.25 38.86
CA LYS A 591 -57.72 -3.83 37.69
C LYS A 591 -59.01 -3.06 37.40
N ALA A 592 -59.27 -2.66 36.15
CA ALA A 592 -60.62 -2.70 35.55
C ALA A 592 -60.63 -2.35 34.04
N GLY A 593 -61.48 -3.06 33.28
CA GLY A 593 -62.17 -2.59 32.06
C GLY A 593 -61.38 -2.73 30.74
N SER A 594 -61.66 -3.72 29.89
CA SER A 594 -62.77 -3.77 28.92
C SER A 594 -62.64 -2.73 27.79
N GLY A 595 -62.48 -3.21 26.55
CA GLY A 595 -62.68 -2.38 25.37
C GLY A 595 -62.14 -2.99 24.08
N ARG A 596 -62.97 -3.80 23.41
CA ARG A 596 -62.82 -4.15 21.99
C ARG A 596 -62.77 -2.88 21.13
N ARG A 597 -61.87 -2.83 20.15
CA ARG A 597 -62.20 -2.89 18.71
C ARG A 597 -60.93 -3.09 17.91
#